data_AF-A0A068UXD3-F1
#
_entry.id   AF-A0A068UXD3-F1
#
_cell.length_a   1.000
_cell.length_b   1.000
_cell.length_c   1.000
_cell.angle_alpha   90.00
_cell.angle_beta   90.00
_cell.angle_gamma   90.00
#
_symmetry.space_group_name_H-M   'P 1'
#
loop_
_entity.id
_entity.type
_entity.pdbx_description
1 polymer ?
#
loop_
_entity_poly.entity_id
_entity_poly.type
_entity_poly.pdbx_seq_one_letter_code
_entity_poly.pdbx_strand_id
1 'polypeptide(L)'
;MLTWHVDYTPQSQLEQLKEDVRTEIRATASNPSQQLQLIDAIQRLGVEYHFQEEINHALRKMHEKHQNWENIDHIYTADLYIRILRLEGFRVSSDIFKKFVDDEGKFGEGLVNDVLGILALYEATHFRLHGDDIFVRMATTFLQRNFLNENLFPFMRTRDNFGTNCMFSQFSTD
;
A
#
# COMPACT_ATOMS: atom_id res chain seq x y z
N MET A 1 48.78 18.67 -14.61
CA MET A 1 47.55 19.01 -13.88
C MET A 1 46.41 18.31 -14.63
N LEU A 2 46.02 17.11 -14.19
CA LEU A 2 44.96 16.33 -14.85
C LEU A 2 43.62 16.76 -14.26
N THR A 3 42.78 17.38 -15.07
CA THR A 3 41.38 17.65 -14.74
C THR A 3 40.62 16.34 -14.84
N TRP A 4 40.17 15.80 -13.71
CA TRP A 4 39.19 14.71 -13.69
C TRP A 4 37.86 15.25 -14.21
N HIS A 5 37.65 15.19 -15.53
CA HIS A 5 36.30 15.20 -16.07
C HIS A 5 35.73 13.82 -15.79
N VAL A 6 34.97 13.70 -14.69
CA VAL A 6 34.05 12.58 -14.56
C VAL A 6 32.99 12.84 -15.62
N ASP A 7 33.13 12.19 -16.77
CA ASP A 7 32.12 12.23 -17.82
C ASP A 7 30.84 11.61 -17.25
N TYR A 8 29.93 12.49 -16.83
CA TYR A 8 28.66 12.12 -16.24
C TYR A 8 27.73 11.69 -17.37
N THR A 9 27.76 10.40 -17.68
CA THR A 9 26.86 9.82 -18.68
C THR A 9 25.47 9.61 -18.06
N PRO A 10 24.39 9.64 -18.87
CA PRO A 10 23.03 9.35 -18.38
C PRO A 10 22.89 7.99 -17.67
N GLN A 11 23.77 7.03 -18.00
CA GLN A 11 23.82 5.72 -17.34
C GLN A 11 24.37 5.81 -15.91
N SER A 12 25.38 6.64 -15.68
CA SER A 12 25.95 6.89 -14.34
C SER A 12 24.92 7.56 -13.43
N GLN A 13 24.18 8.54 -13.96
CA GLN A 13 23.05 9.19 -13.29
C GLN A 13 21.97 8.20 -12.84
N LEU A 14 21.58 7.30 -13.74
CA LEU A 14 20.52 6.33 -13.47
C LEU A 14 20.92 5.36 -12.37
N GLU A 15 22.16 4.84 -12.39
CA GLU A 15 22.64 3.93 -11.36
C GLU A 15 22.78 4.63 -10.00
N GLN A 16 23.21 5.89 -9.99
CA GLN A 16 23.24 6.69 -8.76
C GLN A 16 21.83 6.87 -8.17
N LEU A 17 20.85 7.23 -9.01
CA LEU A 17 19.47 7.40 -8.55
C LEU A 17 18.86 6.09 -8.01
N LYS A 18 19.18 4.94 -8.64
CA LYS A 18 18.76 3.63 -8.11
C LYS A 18 19.37 3.39 -6.73
N GLU A 19 20.64 3.71 -6.52
CA GLU A 19 21.28 3.51 -5.21
C GLU A 19 20.73 4.45 -4.15
N ASP A 20 20.38 5.69 -4.52
CA ASP A 20 19.70 6.63 -3.62
C ASP A 20 18.34 6.07 -3.16
N VAL A 21 17.55 5.51 -4.07
CA VAL A 21 16.27 4.85 -3.73
C VAL A 21 16.49 3.63 -2.82
N ARG A 22 17.49 2.78 -3.09
CA ARG A 22 17.81 1.65 -2.20
C ARG A 22 18.19 2.11 -0.79
N THR A 23 18.97 3.19 -0.71
CA THR A 23 19.38 3.79 0.56
C THR A 23 18.17 4.32 1.32
N GLU A 24 17.23 4.97 0.63
CA GLU A 24 16.00 5.50 1.24
C GLU A 24 15.08 4.38 1.75
N ILE A 25 14.93 3.28 1.01
CA ILE A 25 14.18 2.09 1.48
C ILE A 25 14.77 1.55 2.79
N ARG A 26 16.09 1.54 2.91
CA ARG A 26 16.79 1.08 4.13
C ARG A 26 16.66 2.10 5.26
N ALA A 27 16.77 3.39 4.97
CA ALA A 27 16.69 4.47 5.95
C ALA A 27 15.32 4.56 6.62
N THR A 28 14.24 4.30 5.86
CA THR A 28 12.87 4.33 6.36
C THR A 28 12.48 3.11 7.22
N ALA A 29 13.37 2.13 7.43
CA ALA A 29 13.07 0.88 8.15
C ALA A 29 12.69 1.03 9.64
N SER A 30 12.89 2.22 10.23
CA SER A 30 12.43 2.56 11.59
C SER A 30 11.03 3.17 11.61
N ASN A 31 10.49 3.58 10.46
CA ASN A 31 9.17 4.19 10.31
C ASN A 31 8.33 3.43 9.28
N PRO A 32 7.51 2.45 9.73
CA PRO A 32 6.67 1.63 8.84
C PRO A 32 5.77 2.44 7.90
N SER A 33 5.24 3.58 8.35
CA SER A 33 4.35 4.42 7.54
C SER A 33 5.10 5.02 6.34
N GLN A 34 6.28 5.62 6.59
CA GLN A 34 7.12 6.18 5.52
C GLN A 34 7.63 5.09 4.57
N GLN A 35 8.04 3.94 5.13
CA GLN A 35 8.54 2.82 4.32
C GLN A 35 7.45 2.27 3.38
N LEU A 36 6.22 2.09 3.87
CA LEU A 36 5.08 1.68 3.05
C LEU A 36 4.73 2.70 1.96
N GLN A 37 4.75 4.00 2.28
CA GLN A 37 4.48 5.05 1.29
C GLN A 37 5.53 5.06 0.17
N LEU A 38 6.81 4.85 0.51
CA LEU A 38 7.88 4.75 -0.47
C LEU A 38 7.70 3.52 -1.36
N ILE A 39 7.41 2.36 -0.78
CA ILE A 39 7.15 1.12 -1.54
C ILE A 39 5.93 1.29 -2.44
N ASP A 40 4.84 1.87 -1.94
CA ASP A 40 3.63 2.16 -2.73
C ASP A 40 3.95 3.07 -3.92
N ALA A 41 4.76 4.12 -3.72
CA ALA A 41 5.19 5.00 -4.79
C ALA A 41 6.03 4.27 -5.84
N ILE A 42 6.98 3.42 -5.42
CA ILE A 42 7.82 2.62 -6.32
C ILE A 42 6.97 1.66 -7.17
N GLN A 43 6.04 0.94 -6.54
CA GLN A 43 5.13 0.01 -7.23
C GLN A 43 4.19 0.75 -8.18
N ARG A 44 3.66 1.91 -7.79
CA ARG A 44 2.80 2.74 -8.66
C ARG A 44 3.52 3.33 -9.86
N LEU A 45 4.83 3.55 -9.74
CA LEU A 45 5.68 3.97 -10.85
C LEU A 45 6.05 2.81 -11.80
N GLY A 46 5.78 1.56 -11.42
CA GLY A 46 6.09 0.37 -12.22
C GLY A 46 7.60 0.10 -12.34
N VAL A 47 8.38 0.51 -11.34
CA VAL A 47 9.85 0.37 -11.30
C VAL A 47 10.35 -0.52 -10.17
N GLU A 48 9.45 -1.25 -9.52
CA GLU A 48 9.74 -2.15 -8.40
C GLU A 48 10.69 -3.30 -8.76
N TYR A 49 10.74 -3.69 -10.05
CA TYR A 49 11.64 -4.71 -10.56
C TYR A 49 13.14 -4.39 -10.34
N HIS A 50 13.49 -3.13 -10.08
CA HIS A 50 14.85 -2.72 -9.73
C HIS A 50 15.21 -2.87 -8.24
N PHE A 51 14.20 -3.08 -7.38
CA PHE A 51 14.31 -2.99 -5.92
C PHE A 51 13.66 -4.20 -5.21
N GLN A 52 13.43 -5.30 -5.93
CA GLN A 52 12.70 -6.46 -5.39
C GLN A 52 13.34 -7.02 -4.13
N GLU A 53 14.67 -7.05 -4.05
CA GLU A 53 15.38 -7.56 -2.88
C GLU A 53 15.16 -6.66 -1.65
N GLU A 54 15.32 -5.35 -1.80
CA GLU A 54 15.09 -4.37 -0.73
C GLU A 54 13.64 -4.38 -0.25
N ILE A 55 12.68 -4.39 -1.19
CA ILE A 55 11.24 -4.41 -0.89
C ILE A 55 10.89 -5.70 -0.15
N ASN A 56 11.28 -6.86 -0.67
CA ASN A 56 11.01 -8.14 -0.01
C ASN A 56 11.61 -8.22 1.39
N HIS A 57 12.84 -7.72 1.57
CA HIS A 57 13.48 -7.67 2.88
C HIS A 57 12.70 -6.77 3.85
N ALA A 58 12.30 -5.57 3.40
CA ALA A 58 11.52 -4.64 4.21
C ALA A 58 10.18 -5.26 4.64
N LEU A 59 9.43 -5.84 3.70
CA LEU A 59 8.12 -6.43 3.97
C LEU A 59 8.19 -7.65 4.89
N ARG A 60 9.19 -8.53 4.72
CA ARG A 60 9.42 -9.65 5.66
C ARG A 60 9.67 -9.15 7.07
N LYS A 61 10.55 -8.16 7.22
CA LYS A 61 10.87 -7.57 8.53
C LYS A 61 9.64 -6.91 9.16
N MET A 62 8.80 -6.25 8.37
CA MET A 62 7.53 -5.71 8.84
C MET A 62 6.61 -6.83 9.30
N HIS A 63 6.37 -7.85 8.48
CA HIS A 63 5.50 -8.98 8.79
C HIS A 63 5.96 -9.74 10.06
N GLU A 64 7.27 -10.00 10.20
CA GLU A 64 7.86 -10.68 11.36
C GLU A 64 7.71 -9.87 12.66
N LYS A 65 7.84 -8.54 12.58
CA LYS A 65 7.64 -7.65 13.73
C LYS A 65 6.15 -7.45 14.07
N HIS A 66 5.24 -7.62 13.10
CA HIS A 66 3.86 -7.17 13.19
C HIS A 66 2.82 -8.30 13.32
N GLN A 67 2.93 -9.08 14.39
CA GLN A 67 1.69 -9.40 15.15
C GLN A 67 1.15 -8.17 15.89
N ASN A 68 1.92 -7.07 15.97
CA ASN A 68 1.55 -5.87 16.72
C ASN A 68 1.29 -4.66 15.80
N TRP A 69 0.15 -4.65 15.10
CA TRP A 69 -0.33 -3.52 14.28
C TRP A 69 -0.83 -2.32 15.12
N GLU A 70 -0.68 -2.39 16.45
CA GLU A 70 -1.11 -1.37 17.42
C GLU A 70 -0.54 0.02 17.11
N ASN A 71 0.68 0.11 16.60
CA ASN A 71 1.33 1.39 16.31
C ASN A 71 0.90 2.06 14.99
N ILE A 72 0.07 1.40 14.18
CA ILE A 72 -0.52 2.03 12.98
C ILE A 72 -1.71 2.87 13.44
N ASP A 73 -1.63 4.19 13.31
CA ASP A 73 -2.61 5.14 13.83
C ASP A 73 -3.58 5.67 12.76
N HIS A 74 -3.25 5.47 11.48
CA HIS A 74 -4.03 5.99 10.36
C HIS A 74 -4.56 4.88 9.44
N ILE A 75 -5.82 5.01 9.00
CA ILE A 75 -6.48 4.01 8.15
C ILE A 75 -5.79 3.86 6.79
N TYR A 76 -5.30 4.96 6.21
CA TYR A 76 -4.45 4.95 5.02
C TYR A 76 -3.22 4.04 5.17
N THR A 77 -2.48 4.15 6.27
CA THR A 77 -1.31 3.30 6.51
C THR A 77 -1.69 1.83 6.73
N ALA A 78 -2.85 1.57 7.35
CA ALA A 78 -3.37 0.21 7.50
C ALA A 78 -3.76 -0.43 6.16
N ASP A 79 -4.37 0.34 5.25
CA ASP A 79 -4.62 -0.10 3.88
C ASP A 79 -3.33 -0.40 3.14
N LEU A 80 -2.36 0.53 3.13
CA LEU A 80 -1.05 0.32 2.50
C LEU A 80 -0.42 -0.98 2.99
N TYR A 81 -0.41 -1.19 4.31
CA TYR A 81 0.13 -2.39 4.94
C TYR A 81 -0.56 -3.64 4.39
N ILE A 82 -1.89 -3.74 4.51
CA ILE A 82 -2.62 -4.92 4.06
C ILE A 82 -2.41 -5.14 2.56
N ARG A 83 -2.62 -4.12 1.75
CA ARG A 83 -2.62 -4.20 0.30
C ARG A 83 -1.26 -4.65 -0.21
N ILE A 84 -0.18 -3.99 0.21
CA ILE A 84 1.19 -4.32 -0.23
C ILE A 84 1.58 -5.73 0.22
N LEU A 85 1.34 -6.08 1.49
CA LEU A 85 1.69 -7.41 1.99
C LEU A 85 0.88 -8.52 1.29
N ARG A 86 -0.41 -8.33 1.05
CA ARG A 86 -1.22 -9.32 0.32
C ARG A 86 -0.79 -9.46 -1.14
N LEU A 87 -0.44 -8.36 -1.81
CA LEU A 87 0.10 -8.38 -3.18
C LEU A 87 1.41 -9.17 -3.27
N GLU A 88 2.23 -9.13 -2.23
CA GLU A 88 3.51 -9.84 -2.13
C GLU A 88 3.35 -11.26 -1.53
N GLY A 89 2.11 -11.75 -1.40
CA GLY A 89 1.79 -13.13 -1.02
C GLY A 89 1.69 -13.41 0.48
N PHE A 90 1.77 -12.38 1.34
CA PHE A 90 1.60 -12.54 2.79
C PHE A 90 0.11 -12.61 3.16
N ARG A 91 -0.22 -13.51 4.10
CA ARG A 91 -1.57 -13.63 4.64
C ARG A 91 -1.77 -12.68 5.82
N VAL A 92 -2.28 -11.49 5.54
CA VAL A 92 -2.62 -10.48 6.55
C VAL A 92 -4.15 -10.39 6.70
N SER A 93 -4.66 -10.40 7.94
CA SER A 93 -6.09 -10.25 8.25
C SER A 93 -6.55 -8.80 8.11
N SER A 94 -7.81 -8.57 7.68
CA SER A 94 -8.44 -7.24 7.71
C SER A 94 -8.76 -6.76 9.14
N ASP A 95 -8.49 -7.57 10.17
CA ASP A 95 -8.77 -7.24 11.57
C ASP A 95 -8.08 -5.97 12.06
N ILE A 96 -6.96 -5.57 11.44
CA ILE A 96 -6.31 -4.28 11.73
C ILE A 96 -7.28 -3.09 11.58
N PHE A 97 -8.32 -3.23 10.74
CA PHE A 97 -9.31 -2.16 10.55
C PHE A 97 -10.28 -2.03 11.73
N LYS A 98 -10.37 -3.03 12.62
CA LYS A 98 -11.27 -3.02 13.78
C LYS A 98 -10.99 -1.87 14.74
N LYS A 99 -9.76 -1.32 14.77
CA LYS A 99 -9.42 -0.15 15.59
C LYS A 99 -9.97 1.18 15.06
N PHE A 100 -10.41 1.21 13.80
CA PHE A 100 -10.97 2.41 13.16
C PHE A 100 -12.50 2.42 13.16
N VAL A 101 -13.13 1.43 13.79
CA VAL A 101 -14.58 1.37 13.99
C VAL A 101 -14.90 1.45 15.48
N ASP A 102 -16.06 2.02 15.79
CA ASP A 102 -16.59 2.07 17.15
C ASP A 102 -17.18 0.72 17.60
N ASP A 103 -17.70 0.68 18.83
CA ASP A 103 -18.34 -0.52 19.41
C ASP A 103 -19.57 -1.00 18.61
N GLU A 104 -20.14 -0.12 17.77
CA GLU A 104 -21.27 -0.41 16.88
C GLU A 104 -20.79 -0.89 15.49
N GLY A 105 -19.47 -0.96 15.27
CA GLY A 105 -18.85 -1.36 14.01
C GLY A 105 -18.93 -0.29 12.91
N LYS A 106 -19.05 0.99 13.28
CA LYS A 106 -19.12 2.11 12.34
C LYS A 106 -17.80 2.88 12.34
N PHE A 107 -17.37 3.30 11.16
CA PHE A 107 -16.25 4.23 11.04
C PHE A 107 -16.64 5.59 11.59
N GLY A 108 -15.70 6.24 12.30
CA GLY A 108 -15.93 7.53 12.93
C GLY A 108 -16.23 8.65 11.91
N GLU A 109 -17.01 9.64 12.34
CA GLU A 109 -17.41 10.78 11.49
C GLU A 109 -16.22 11.60 10.97
N GLY A 110 -15.10 11.60 11.69
CA GLY A 110 -13.85 12.24 11.25
C GLY A 110 -13.33 11.70 9.92
N LEU A 111 -13.60 10.44 9.58
CA LEU A 111 -13.21 9.82 8.32
C LEU A 111 -13.89 10.47 7.11
N VAL A 112 -15.04 11.14 7.29
CA VAL A 112 -15.77 11.79 6.20
C VAL A 112 -14.98 12.93 5.56
N ASN A 113 -14.08 13.57 6.33
CA ASN A 113 -13.22 14.65 5.85
C ASN A 113 -11.80 14.18 5.48
N ASP A 114 -11.47 12.91 5.69
CA ASP A 114 -10.17 12.33 5.37
C ASP A 114 -10.20 11.66 4.00
N VAL A 115 -9.89 12.45 2.96
CA VAL A 115 -9.87 11.99 1.56
C VAL A 115 -8.95 10.78 1.36
N LEU A 116 -7.79 10.75 2.03
CA LEU A 116 -6.85 9.63 1.92
C LEU A 116 -7.42 8.39 2.60
N GLY A 117 -8.06 8.55 3.75
CA GLY A 117 -8.71 7.45 4.45
C GLY A 117 -9.91 6.88 3.71
N ILE A 118 -10.70 7.72 3.03
CA ILE A 118 -11.82 7.27 2.18
C ILE A 118 -11.30 6.48 0.98
N LEU A 119 -10.26 6.98 0.31
CA LEU A 119 -9.63 6.28 -0.80
C LEU A 119 -9.03 4.95 -0.35
N ALA A 120 -8.33 4.93 0.78
CA ALA A 120 -7.79 3.73 1.39
C ALA A 120 -8.88 2.70 1.69
N LEU A 121 -10.01 3.13 2.27
CA LEU A 121 -11.12 2.25 2.57
C LEU A 121 -11.72 1.65 1.29
N TYR A 122 -11.86 2.45 0.23
CA TYR A 122 -12.29 1.96 -1.08
C TYR A 122 -11.32 0.92 -1.63
N GLU A 123 -10.01 1.20 -1.66
CA GLU A 123 -8.99 0.28 -2.17
C GLU A 123 -9.00 -1.03 -1.36
N ALA A 124 -9.03 -0.96 -0.03
CA ALA A 124 -9.06 -2.12 0.86
C ALA A 124 -10.21 -3.11 0.55
N THR A 125 -11.38 -2.61 0.14
CA THR A 125 -12.52 -3.49 -0.21
C THR A 125 -12.27 -4.34 -1.46
N HIS A 126 -11.37 -3.91 -2.34
CA HIS A 126 -11.01 -4.62 -3.57
C HIS A 126 -9.92 -5.69 -3.32
N PHE A 127 -9.13 -5.55 -2.25
CA PHE A 127 -8.08 -6.51 -1.87
C PHE A 127 -8.53 -7.55 -0.83
N ARG A 128 -9.82 -7.85 -0.77
CA ARG A 128 -10.42 -8.77 0.22
C ARG A 128 -9.92 -10.21 0.10
N LEU A 129 -9.75 -10.88 1.24
CA LEU A 129 -9.56 -12.32 1.36
C LEU A 129 -10.81 -12.99 1.94
N HIS A 130 -10.88 -14.33 1.84
CA HIS A 130 -11.92 -15.10 2.52
C HIS A 130 -11.88 -14.82 4.04
N GLY A 131 -13.02 -14.41 4.61
CA GLY A 131 -13.14 -14.01 6.01
C GLY A 131 -13.21 -12.49 6.25
N ASP A 132 -12.95 -11.67 5.23
CA ASP A 132 -13.06 -10.21 5.33
C ASP A 132 -14.51 -9.69 5.14
N ASP A 133 -15.50 -10.58 5.05
CA ASP A 133 -16.89 -10.25 4.68
C ASP A 133 -17.52 -9.17 5.56
N ILE A 134 -17.21 -9.20 6.85
CA ILE A 134 -17.70 -8.22 7.82
C ILE A 134 -17.09 -6.84 7.55
N PHE A 135 -15.76 -6.79 7.35
CA PHE A 135 -15.04 -5.55 7.04
C PHE A 135 -15.53 -4.95 5.72
N VAL A 136 -15.59 -5.76 4.66
CA VAL A 136 -16.04 -5.32 3.33
C VAL A 136 -17.45 -4.76 3.40
N ARG A 137 -18.36 -5.41 4.15
CA ARG A 137 -19.72 -4.91 4.34
C ARG A 137 -19.73 -3.56 5.06
N MET A 138 -19.02 -3.42 6.19
CA MET A 138 -18.94 -2.17 6.94
C MET A 138 -18.37 -1.03 6.08
N ALA A 139 -17.25 -1.28 5.41
CA ALA A 139 -16.56 -0.34 4.53
C ALA A 139 -17.47 0.12 3.39
N THR A 140 -18.12 -0.84 2.72
CA THR A 140 -19.07 -0.54 1.65
C THR A 140 -20.20 0.32 2.20
N THR A 141 -20.88 -0.07 3.28
CA THR A 141 -21.99 0.70 3.87
C THR A 141 -21.58 2.13 4.22
N PHE A 142 -20.39 2.33 4.79
CA PHE A 142 -19.88 3.67 5.09
C PHE A 142 -19.65 4.50 3.82
N LEU A 143 -18.98 3.93 2.81
CA LEU A 143 -18.77 4.58 1.52
C LEU A 143 -20.10 4.89 0.84
N GLN A 144 -21.09 4.00 0.93
CA GLN A 144 -22.40 4.20 0.33
C GLN A 144 -23.13 5.39 0.97
N ARG A 145 -23.17 5.39 2.30
CA ARG A 145 -23.91 6.38 3.08
C ARG A 145 -23.35 7.79 2.91
N ASN A 146 -22.03 7.92 2.83
CA ASN A 146 -21.36 9.22 2.83
C ASN A 146 -20.97 9.70 1.43
N PHE A 147 -20.77 8.80 0.45
CA PHE A 147 -20.15 9.16 -0.84
C PHE A 147 -20.83 8.58 -2.09
N LEU A 148 -21.70 7.55 -2.02
CA LEU A 148 -22.34 6.99 -3.23
C LEU A 148 -23.43 7.87 -3.86
N ASN A 149 -23.77 9.01 -3.27
CA ASN A 149 -24.57 10.04 -3.94
C ASN A 149 -23.71 11.01 -4.78
N GLU A 150 -22.39 10.92 -4.68
CA GLU A 150 -21.45 11.75 -5.43
C GLU A 150 -20.62 10.88 -6.39
N ASN A 151 -20.33 11.40 -7.58
CA ASN A 151 -19.71 10.70 -8.72
C ASN A 151 -18.23 10.31 -8.50
N LEU A 152 -17.81 9.85 -7.32
CA LEU A 152 -16.40 9.56 -6.98
C LEU A 152 -15.82 8.30 -7.64
N PHE A 153 -16.69 7.37 -8.07
CA PHE A 153 -16.33 6.01 -8.48
C PHE A 153 -15.53 5.86 -9.79
N PRO A 154 -15.69 6.71 -10.82
CA PRO A 154 -14.90 6.59 -12.05
C PRO A 154 -13.40 6.86 -11.85
N PHE A 155 -13.04 7.75 -10.91
CA PHE A 155 -11.63 8.17 -10.71
C PHE A 155 -10.79 7.11 -9.99
N MET A 156 -11.41 6.36 -9.07
CA MET A 156 -10.72 5.31 -8.31
C MET A 156 -10.47 4.05 -9.16
N ARG A 157 -11.30 3.78 -10.17
CA ARG A 157 -11.16 2.64 -11.09
C ARG A 157 -9.92 2.72 -12.00
N THR A 158 -9.42 3.93 -12.27
CA THR A 158 -8.21 4.14 -13.09
C THR A 158 -6.89 3.88 -12.34
N ARG A 159 -6.92 3.82 -11.00
CA ARG A 159 -5.71 3.61 -10.18
C ARG A 159 -5.22 2.15 -10.16
N ASP A 160 -6.10 1.20 -10.47
CA ASP A 160 -5.81 -0.24 -10.48
C ASP A 160 -5.21 -0.75 -11.81
N ASN A 161 -5.22 0.08 -12.87
CA ASN A 161 -4.83 -0.33 -14.23
C ASN A 161 -3.33 -0.19 -14.55
N PHE A 162 -2.52 0.39 -13.66
CA PHE A 162 -1.07 0.50 -13.88
C PHE A 162 -0.24 -0.59 -13.18
N GLY A 163 -0.85 -1.46 -12.35
CA GLY A 163 -0.14 -2.52 -11.62
C GLY A 163 -0.64 -3.95 -11.86
N THR A 164 -1.72 -4.16 -12.61
CA THR A 164 -2.34 -5.48 -12.79
C THR A 164 -1.76 -6.24 -13.99
N ASN A 165 -0.46 -6.52 -13.96
CA ASN A 165 0.14 -7.53 -14.85
C ASN A 165 0.30 -8.91 -14.17
N CYS A 166 -0.27 -9.12 -12.97
CA CYS A 166 -0.13 -10.40 -12.25
C CYS A 166 -1.41 -11.00 -11.65
N MET A 167 -2.61 -10.55 -12.02
CA MET A 167 -3.86 -11.23 -11.59
C MET A 167 -4.40 -12.25 -12.63
N PHE A 168 -3.54 -12.75 -13.52
CA PHE A 168 -3.93 -13.71 -14.58
C PHE A 168 -3.42 -15.15 -14.39
N SER A 169 -2.85 -15.53 -13.24
CA SER A 169 -2.26 -16.88 -13.11
C SER A 169 -2.65 -17.73 -11.89
N GLN A 170 -3.64 -17.36 -11.06
CA GLN A 170 -3.98 -18.19 -9.89
C GLN A 170 -5.44 -18.63 -9.72
N PHE A 171 -6.29 -18.45 -10.75
CA PHE A 171 -7.56 -19.19 -10.82
C PHE A 171 -7.62 -20.00 -12.12
N SER A 172 -6.70 -20.94 -12.25
CA SER A 172 -6.86 -22.10 -13.12
C SER A 172 -5.96 -23.22 -12.59
N THR A 173 -6.48 -24.00 -11.66
CA THR A 173 -6.47 -25.47 -11.68
C THR A 173 -7.19 -26.01 -10.42
N ASP A 174 -8.14 -26.90 -10.71
CA ASP A 174 -8.88 -27.87 -9.88
C ASP A 174 -9.90 -27.38 -8.83
#